data_AF-A0A662HIQ7-F1
#
_entry.id   AF-A0A662HIQ7-F1
#
_cell.length_a   1.000
_cell.length_b   1.000
_cell.length_c   1.000
_cell.angle_alpha   90.00
_cell.angle_beta   90.00
_cell.angle_gamma   90.00
#
_symmetry.space_group_name_H-M   'P 1'
#
loop_
_entity.id
_entity.type
_entity.pdbx_description
1 polymer ?
#
loop_
_entity_poly.entity_id
_entity_poly.type
_entity_poly.pdbx_seq_one_letter_code
_entity_poly.pdbx_strand_id
1 'polypeptide(L)' 'MNELIKETISLTKELIKVNTTNPPGNELPAAEFLASWMEKHGYEVHIQKIEKNRGNVVGIIKGT' A
#
# COMPACT_ATOMS: atom_id res chain seq x y z
N MET A 1 14.95 -13.30 -15.32
CA MET A 1 14.80 -12.14 -14.42
C MET A 1 14.48 -12.65 -13.04
N ASN A 2 15.17 -12.19 -11.99
CA ASN A 2 14.97 -12.60 -10.59
C ASN A 2 13.49 -12.43 -10.18
N GLU A 3 12.92 -13.41 -9.47
CA GLU A 3 11.51 -13.38 -9.03
C GLU A 3 11.20 -12.16 -8.16
N LEU A 4 12.10 -11.76 -7.26
CA LEU A 4 11.96 -10.54 -6.47
C LEU A 4 11.86 -9.29 -7.34
N ILE A 5 12.61 -9.25 -8.45
CA ILE A 5 12.57 -8.13 -9.39
C ILE A 5 11.21 -8.11 -10.12
N LYS A 6 10.70 -9.27 -10.55
CA LYS A 6 9.38 -9.35 -11.17
C LYS A 6 8.27 -8.88 -10.23
N GLU A 7 8.33 -9.32 -8.97
CA GLU A 7 7.36 -8.93 -7.95
C GLU A 7 7.42 -7.43 -7.65
N THR A 8 8.63 -6.88 -7.46
CA THR A 8 8.85 -5.44 -7.23
C THR A 8 8.29 -4.60 -8.38
N ILE A 9 8.55 -5.02 -9.63
CA ILE A 9 8.00 -4.37 -10.82
C ILE A 9 6.47 -4.47 -10.84
N SER A 10 5.91 -5.63 -10.54
CA SER A 10 4.46 -5.85 -10.50
C SER A 10 3.77 -4.96 -9.46
N LEU A 11 4.28 -4.95 -8.22
CA LEU A 11 3.77 -4.10 -7.15
C LEU A 11 3.83 -2.62 -7.53
N THR A 12 4.97 -2.17 -8.05
CA THR A 12 5.15 -0.77 -8.48
C THR A 12 4.16 -0.42 -9.59
N LYS A 13 3.99 -1.28 -10.60
CA LYS A 13 3.06 -1.07 -11.71
C LYS A 13 1.61 -0.96 -11.25
N GLU A 14 1.19 -1.76 -10.28
CA GLU A 14 -0.18 -1.66 -9.75
C GLU A 14 -0.35 -0.41 -8.88
N LEU A 15 0.65 -0.07 -8.06
CA LEU A 15 0.57 1.11 -7.19
C LEU A 15 0.49 2.43 -7.99
N ILE A 16 1.29 2.60 -9.04
CA ILE A 16 1.27 3.83 -9.86
C ILE A 16 -0.02 4.03 -10.67
N LYS A 17 -0.84 2.98 -10.85
CA LYS A 17 -2.15 3.09 -11.51
C LYS A 17 -3.20 3.68 -10.56
N VAL A 18 -2.96 3.65 -9.25
CA VAL A 18 -3.87 4.24 -8.28
C VAL A 18 -3.77 5.76 -8.40
N ASN A 19 -4.89 6.42 -8.69
CA ASN A 19 -4.92 7.87 -8.77
C ASN A 19 -4.77 8.48 -7.37
N THR A 20 -3.58 8.93 -7.01
CA THR A 20 -3.27 9.61 -5.74
C THR A 20 -2.98 11.10 -5.91
N THR A 21 -3.51 11.74 -6.96
CA THR A 21 -3.24 13.14 -7.28
C THR A 21 -3.74 14.09 -6.16
N ASN A 22 -2.91 15.05 -5.77
CA ASN A 22 -3.23 16.14 -4.83
C ASN A 22 -3.32 17.46 -5.62
N PRO A 23 -4.38 18.31 -5.57
CA PRO A 23 -5.56 18.33 -4.66
C PRO A 23 -6.90 17.96 -5.34
N PRO A 24 -7.91 17.39 -4.61
CA PRO A 24 -8.13 17.45 -3.15
C PRO A 24 -7.53 16.31 -2.30
N GLY A 25 -6.69 15.42 -2.85
CA GLY A 25 -6.12 14.27 -2.15
C GLY A 25 -6.95 13.00 -2.35
N ASN A 26 -6.29 11.89 -2.70
CA ASN A 26 -6.92 10.59 -2.97
C ASN A 26 -5.98 9.42 -2.66
N GLU A 27 -5.23 9.52 -1.55
CA GLU A 27 -4.21 8.56 -1.14
C GLU A 27 -4.81 7.31 -0.47
N LEU A 28 -6.02 7.39 0.08
CA LEU A 28 -6.65 6.27 0.79
C LEU A 28 -6.77 4.98 -0.05
N PRO A 29 -7.18 5.00 -1.33
CA PRO A 29 -7.20 3.80 -2.17
C PRO A 29 -5.82 3.13 -2.32
N ALA A 30 -4.74 3.93 -2.34
CA ALA A 30 -3.38 3.38 -2.40
C ALA A 30 -2.98 2.73 -1.07
N ALA A 31 -3.38 3.33 0.07
CA ALA A 31 -3.21 2.75 1.39
C ALA A 31 -3.96 1.42 1.53
N GLU A 32 -5.20 1.32 1.04
CA GLU A 32 -6.02 0.10 1.06
C GLU A 32 -5.44 -1.01 0.18
N PHE A 33 -4.93 -0.66 -1.02
CA PHE A 33 -4.23 -1.59 -1.89
C PHE A 33 -2.96 -2.16 -1.22
N LEU A 34 -2.13 -1.29 -0.65
CA LEU A 34 -0.91 -1.70 0.04
C LEU A 34 -1.22 -2.52 1.29
N ALA A 35 -2.30 -2.21 2.01
CA ALA A 35 -2.71 -2.99 3.15
C ALA A 35 -3.01 -4.45 2.76
N SER A 36 -3.81 -4.63 1.71
CA SER A 36 -4.12 -5.96 1.16
C SER A 36 -2.85 -6.70 0.68
N TRP A 37 -1.89 -5.98 0.11
CA TRP A 37 -0.61 -6.56 -0.29
C TRP A 37 0.20 -6.99 0.94
N MET A 38 0.35 -6.12 1.96
CA MET A 38 1.09 -6.42 3.19
C MET A 38 0.47 -7.59 3.98
N GLU A 39 -0.85 -7.65 4.13
CA GLU A 39 -1.55 -8.76 4.79
C GLU A 39 -1.24 -10.11 4.13
N LYS A 40 -1.23 -10.15 2.78
CA LYS A 40 -0.87 -11.37 2.03
C LYS A 40 0.57 -11.82 2.25
N HIS A 41 1.46 -10.91 2.67
CA HIS A 41 2.86 -11.21 2.98
C HIS A 41 3.10 -11.44 4.48
N GLY A 42 2.04 -11.57 5.29
CA GLY A 42 2.13 -11.95 6.69
C GLY A 42 2.40 -10.81 7.67
N TYR A 43 2.24 -9.56 7.23
CA TYR A 43 2.35 -8.40 8.10
C TYR A 43 1.05 -8.24 8.92
N GLU A 44 1.16 -7.75 10.15
CA GLU A 44 0.02 -7.12 10.81
C GLU A 44 -0.13 -5.70 10.22
N VAL A 45 -1.34 -5.30 9.85
CA VAL A 45 -1.55 -4.07 9.08
C VAL A 45 -2.66 -3.21 9.68
N HIS A 46 -2.41 -1.90 9.72
CA HIS A 46 -3.37 -0.90 10.17
C HIS A 46 -3.51 0.23 9.15
N ILE A 47 -4.75 0.62 8.84
CA ILE A 47 -5.04 1.81 8.04
C ILE A 47 -5.46 2.95 8.97
N GLN A 48 -4.73 4.06 8.92
CA GLN A 48 -5.06 5.28 9.66
C GLN A 48 -5.76 6.26 8.73
N LYS A 49 -7.09 6.40 8.87
CA LYS A 49 -7.88 7.40 8.13
C LYS A 49 -7.66 8.78 8.74
N ILE A 50 -7.17 9.73 7.95
CA ILE A 50 -6.88 11.10 8.38
C ILE A 50 -8.05 12.02 8.02
N GLU A 51 -8.45 11.98 6.76
CA GLU A 51 -9.58 12.77 6.22
C GLU A 51 -10.29 11.95 5.13
N LYS A 52 -11.36 12.50 4.56
CA LYS A 52 -12.01 11.88 3.40
C LYS A 52 -10.98 11.68 2.29
N ASN A 53 -10.84 10.44 1.85
CA ASN A 53 -9.89 9.99 0.82
C ASN A 53 -8.39 10.13 1.17
N ARG A 54 -8.05 10.45 2.42
CA ARG A 54 -6.65 10.55 2.88
C ARG A 54 -6.39 9.57 4.03
N GLY A 55 -5.42 8.69 3.86
CA GLY A 55 -5.05 7.73 4.90
C GLY A 55 -3.63 7.21 4.75
N ASN A 56 -3.07 6.78 5.87
CA ASN A 56 -1.80 6.07 5.94
C ASN A 56 -2.05 4.56 6.05
N VAL A 57 -1.07 3.76 5.63
CA VAL A 57 -1.00 2.32 5.91
C VAL A 57 0.27 2.05 6.71
N VAL A 58 0.15 1.24 7.77
CA VAL A 58 1.26 0.85 8.64
C VAL A 58 1.31 -0.67 8.69
N GLY A 59 2.41 -1.25 8.20
CA GLY A 59 2.69 -2.69 8.31
C GLY A 59 3.68 -2.96 9.45
N ILE A 60 3.45 -4.04 10.20
CA ILE A 60 4.25 -4.44 11.36
C ILE A 60 4.76 -5.86 11.13
N ILE A 61 6.08 -6.02 11.23
CA ILE A 61 6.74 -7.31 11.38
C ILE A 61 7.07 -7.47 12.86
N LYS A 62 6.48 -8.46 13.52
CA LYS A 62 6.74 -8.70 14.95
C LYS A 62 8.17 -9.19 15.13
N GLY A 63 8.85 -8.62 16.12
CA GLY A 63 10.11 -9.18 16.60
C GLY A 63 9.90 -10.55 17.23
N THR A 64 10.96 -11.35 17.26
CA THR A 64 11.07 -12.61 18.00
C THR A 64 11.54 -12.36 19.42
#